data_AF-A0A3A0D292-F1
#
_entry.id   AF-A0A3A0D292-F1
#
_cell.length_a   1.000
_cell.length_b   1.000
_cell.length_c   1.000
_cell.angle_alpha   90.00
_cell.angle_beta   90.00
_cell.angle_gamma   90.00
#
_symmetry.space_group_name_H-M   'P 1'
#
loop_
_entity.id
_entity.type
_entity.pdbx_description
1 polymer ?
#
loop_
_entity_poly.entity_id
_entity_poly.type
_entity_poly.pdbx_seq_one_letter_code
_entity_poly.pdbx_strand_id
1 'polypeptide(L)'
;MKSELTVTRTFHVASRRYGSKQLRSGAAPDAPTGRIPRVARLMALAIRCEQLIRDGVVADQSELARYGRITTTRMTQIMSLLNLAPDIQEQLLFLPRTQRGGDAVKETDLRPIAATLDLRKQRRLWADLQRRLGAGSRPDGFAPRTQREC
;
A
#
# COMPACT_ATOMS: atom_id res chain seq x y z
N MET A 1 -49.49 -30.45 -8.44
CA MET A 1 -48.85 -30.12 -7.15
C MET A 1 -47.36 -29.86 -7.37
N LYS A 2 -46.94 -28.60 -7.42
CA LYS A 2 -45.56 -28.16 -7.20
C LYS A 2 -45.66 -26.91 -6.34
N SER A 3 -45.44 -27.07 -5.05
CA SER A 3 -45.35 -25.98 -4.09
C SER A 3 -44.01 -25.28 -4.30
N GLU A 4 -44.05 -24.03 -4.76
CA GLU A 4 -42.88 -23.17 -4.84
C GLU A 4 -42.42 -22.83 -3.41
N LEU A 5 -41.32 -23.44 -2.99
CA LEU A 5 -40.71 -23.20 -1.70
C LEU A 5 -39.92 -21.87 -1.77
N THR A 6 -40.53 -20.77 -1.35
CA THR A 6 -39.85 -19.47 -1.29
C THR A 6 -39.03 -19.38 0.01
N VAL A 7 -37.70 -19.40 -0.12
CA VAL A 7 -36.78 -19.28 1.03
C VAL A 7 -36.27 -17.85 1.15
N THR A 8 -36.68 -17.15 2.21
CA THR A 8 -36.13 -15.83 2.56
C THR A 8 -34.91 -16.02 3.46
N ARG A 9 -33.72 -15.64 3.01
CA ARG A 9 -32.51 -15.67 3.86
C ARG A 9 -31.68 -14.40 3.68
N THR A 10 -31.15 -13.89 4.79
CA THR A 10 -30.20 -12.78 4.80
C THR A 10 -28.88 -13.20 4.17
N PHE A 11 -28.49 -12.51 3.10
CA PHE A 11 -27.20 -12.65 2.43
C PHE A 11 -26.53 -11.29 2.30
N HIS A 12 -25.20 -11.28 2.27
CA HIS A 12 -24.42 -10.10 1.92
C HIS A 12 -23.61 -10.35 0.65
N VAL A 13 -23.42 -9.30 -0.15
CA VAL A 13 -22.59 -9.36 -1.36
C VAL A 13 -21.20 -8.87 -0.99
N ALA A 14 -20.25 -9.80 -0.87
CA ALA A 14 -18.85 -9.45 -0.69
C ALA A 14 -18.22 -9.18 -2.06
N SER A 15 -17.57 -8.02 -2.22
CA SER A 15 -16.76 -7.73 -3.42
C SER A 15 -15.31 -8.14 -3.17
N ARG A 16 -14.75 -8.97 -4.07
CA ARG A 16 -13.32 -9.28 -4.10
C ARG A 16 -12.56 -8.33 -5.02
N ARG A 17 -11.23 -8.45 -5.06
CA ARG A 17 -10.39 -7.78 -6.07
C ARG A 17 -11.01 -7.96 -7.47
N TYR A 18 -10.97 -6.88 -8.27
CA TYR A 18 -11.44 -6.86 -9.65
C TYR A 18 -12.97 -7.00 -9.83
N GLY A 19 -13.76 -6.52 -8.86
CA GLY A 19 -15.21 -6.37 -9.03
C GLY A 19 -16.03 -7.67 -9.00
N SER A 20 -15.39 -8.82 -8.75
CA SER A 20 -16.12 -10.08 -8.57
C SER A 20 -17.02 -10.02 -7.34
N LYS A 21 -18.33 -10.22 -7.56
CA LYS A 21 -19.36 -10.24 -6.50
C LYS A 21 -19.59 -11.69 -6.06
N GLN A 22 -19.46 -11.96 -4.77
CA GLN A 22 -19.85 -13.24 -4.17
C GLN A 22 -21.00 -13.03 -3.20
N LEU A 23 -22.09 -13.77 -3.40
CA LEU A 23 -23.19 -13.88 -2.44
C LEU A 23 -22.73 -14.77 -1.29
N ARG A 24 -22.60 -14.21 -0.09
CA ARG A 24 -22.29 -14.93 1.14
C ARG A 24 -23.49 -14.93 2.06
N SER A 25 -23.68 -16.02 2.78
CA SER A 25 -24.71 -16.12 3.82
C SER A 25 -24.34 -15.28 5.05
N GLY A 26 -25.34 -14.68 5.70
CA GLY A 26 -25.18 -13.99 6.99
C GLY A 26 -24.97 -12.48 6.87
N ALA A 27 -24.94 -11.79 8.02
CA ALA A 27 -24.68 -10.35 8.10
C ALA A 27 -23.25 -10.02 7.64
N ALA A 28 -23.07 -8.85 7.02
CA ALA A 28 -21.75 -8.38 6.62
C ALA A 28 -20.89 -8.15 7.88
N PRO A 29 -19.67 -8.69 7.95
CA PRO A 29 -18.76 -8.36 9.06
C PRO A 29 -18.42 -6.86 9.02
N ASP A 30 -18.21 -6.24 10.19
CA ASP A 30 -17.69 -4.87 10.37
C ASP A 30 -16.24 -4.76 9.88
N ALA A 31 -16.05 -4.98 8.58
CA ALA A 31 -14.76 -4.86 7.95
C ALA A 31 -14.46 -3.37 7.73
N PRO A 32 -13.29 -2.86 8.15
CA PRO A 32 -12.91 -1.48 7.89
C PRO A 32 -12.99 -1.18 6.39
N THR A 33 -13.80 -0.18 6.04
CA THR A 33 -14.11 0.17 4.66
C THR A 33 -12.85 0.69 3.95
N GLY A 34 -12.63 0.24 2.71
CA GLY A 34 -11.52 0.67 1.87
C GLY A 34 -10.32 -0.30 1.83
N ARG A 35 -9.53 -0.19 0.76
CA ARG A 35 -8.39 -1.05 0.46
C ARG A 35 -7.09 -0.42 0.98
N ILE A 36 -6.18 -1.23 1.49
CA ILE A 36 -4.81 -0.78 1.78
C ILE A 36 -4.17 -0.23 0.49
N PRO A 37 -3.51 0.93 0.50
CA PRO A 37 -2.81 1.45 -0.67
C PRO A 37 -1.76 0.47 -1.19
N ARG A 38 -1.56 0.40 -2.52
CA ARG A 38 -0.56 -0.49 -3.12
C ARG A 38 0.84 -0.17 -2.65
N VAL A 39 1.19 1.12 -2.54
CA VAL A 39 2.51 1.56 -2.08
C VAL A 39 2.81 1.10 -0.66
N ALA A 40 1.83 1.11 0.25
CA ALA A 40 1.99 0.60 1.61
C ALA A 40 2.34 -0.90 1.61
N ARG A 41 1.65 -1.70 0.77
CA ARG A 41 1.98 -3.12 0.61
C ARG A 41 3.35 -3.35 -0.01
N LEU A 42 3.77 -2.51 -0.95
CA LEU A 42 5.09 -2.62 -1.57
C LEU A 42 6.20 -2.25 -0.58
N MET A 43 5.99 -1.23 0.27
CA MET A 43 6.91 -0.88 1.33
C MET A 43 7.07 -2.03 2.33
N ALA A 44 5.96 -2.58 2.82
CA ALA A 44 5.99 -3.74 3.72
C ALA A 44 6.69 -4.96 3.08
N LEU A 45 6.45 -5.18 1.79
CA LEU A 45 7.14 -6.23 1.03
C LEU A 45 8.65 -5.96 0.93
N ALA A 46 9.06 -4.72 0.65
CA ALA A 46 10.47 -4.35 0.57
C ALA A 46 11.19 -4.62 1.90
N ILE A 47 10.59 -4.21 3.02
CA ILE A 47 11.13 -4.47 4.37
C ILE A 47 11.27 -5.98 4.62
N ARG A 48 10.25 -6.77 4.25
CA ARG A 48 10.33 -8.24 4.38
C ARG A 48 11.43 -8.85 3.51
N CYS A 49 11.56 -8.39 2.27
CA CYS A 49 12.59 -8.86 1.34
C CYS A 49 13.99 -8.51 1.83
N GLU A 50 14.20 -7.31 2.37
CA GLU A 50 15.46 -6.92 2.98
C GLU A 50 15.81 -7.83 4.15
N GLN A 51 14.84 -8.12 5.02
CA GLN A 51 15.05 -9.01 6.15
C GLN A 51 15.42 -10.43 5.70
N LEU A 52 14.77 -10.97 4.67
CA LEU A 52 15.11 -12.30 4.12
C LEU A 52 16.55 -12.36 3.58
N ILE A 53 17.01 -11.29 2.95
CA ILE A 53 18.40 -11.18 2.48
C ILE A 53 19.35 -11.08 3.69
N ARG A 54 19.02 -10.24 4.65
CA ARG A 54 19.83 -10.03 5.88
C ARG A 54 19.96 -11.30 6.71
N ASP A 55 18.89 -12.09 6.79
CA ASP A 55 18.86 -13.38 7.51
C ASP A 55 19.57 -14.51 6.73
N GLY A 56 20.03 -14.25 5.50
CA GLY A 56 20.67 -15.25 4.64
C GLY A 56 19.72 -16.31 4.09
N VAL A 57 18.40 -16.12 4.23
CA VAL A 57 17.36 -17.03 3.70
C VAL A 57 17.30 -16.96 2.17
N VAL A 58 17.61 -15.78 1.62
CA VAL A 58 17.69 -15.54 0.18
C VAL A 58 18.99 -14.80 -0.12
N ALA A 59 19.72 -15.21 -1.16
CA ALA A 59 21.05 -14.68 -1.44
C ALA A 59 21.02 -13.22 -1.92
N ASP A 60 20.10 -12.90 -2.84
CA ASP A 60 20.05 -11.58 -3.46
C ASP A 60 18.67 -11.21 -4.06
N GLN A 61 18.60 -10.02 -4.66
CA GLN A 61 17.38 -9.50 -5.30
C GLN A 61 16.97 -10.29 -6.55
N SER A 62 17.92 -10.88 -7.28
CA SER A 62 17.64 -11.68 -8.48
C SER A 62 16.95 -12.99 -8.10
N GLU A 63 17.40 -13.60 -7.01
CA GLU A 63 16.77 -14.78 -6.44
C GLU A 63 15.36 -14.47 -5.92
N LEU A 64 15.18 -13.35 -5.22
CA LEU A 64 13.84 -12.88 -4.81
C LEU A 64 12.92 -12.66 -6.03
N ALA A 65 13.43 -12.11 -7.13
CA ALA A 65 12.66 -11.87 -8.34
C ALA A 65 12.19 -13.18 -8.98
N ARG A 66 13.10 -14.18 -9.04
CA ARG A 66 12.80 -15.53 -9.51
C ARG A 66 11.71 -16.19 -8.66
N TYR A 67 11.82 -16.15 -7.33
CA TYR A 67 10.79 -16.68 -6.43
C TYR A 67 9.46 -15.93 -6.53
N GLY A 68 9.51 -14.60 -6.65
CA GLY A 68 8.35 -13.75 -6.85
C GLY A 68 7.69 -13.88 -8.23
N ARG A 69 8.34 -14.57 -9.19
CA ARG A 69 7.97 -14.62 -10.62
C ARG A 69 7.78 -13.23 -11.21
N ILE A 70 8.65 -12.30 -10.83
CA ILE A 70 8.70 -10.94 -11.38
C ILE A 70 10.06 -10.67 -11.99
N THR A 71 10.14 -9.65 -12.84
CA THR A 71 11.42 -9.23 -13.41
C THR A 71 12.32 -8.63 -12.32
N THR A 72 13.64 -8.79 -12.47
CA THR A 72 14.64 -8.17 -11.59
C THR A 72 14.44 -6.66 -11.53
N THR A 73 14.16 -6.00 -12.67
CA THR A 73 13.84 -4.57 -12.71
C THR A 73 12.67 -4.20 -11.80
N ARG A 74 11.60 -5.02 -11.77
CA ARG A 74 10.46 -4.76 -10.88
C ARG A 74 10.83 -4.97 -9.42
N MET A 75 11.65 -5.97 -9.11
CA MET A 75 12.18 -6.18 -7.76
C MET A 75 13.02 -4.98 -7.32
N THR A 76 13.94 -4.50 -8.16
CA THR A 76 14.77 -3.31 -7.86
C THR A 76 13.92 -2.08 -7.59
N GLN A 77 12.82 -1.86 -8.32
CA GLN A 77 11.88 -0.76 -8.06
C GLN A 77 11.17 -0.88 -6.71
N ILE A 78 10.91 -2.11 -6.25
CA ILE A 78 10.33 -2.34 -4.93
C ILE A 78 11.39 -2.08 -3.86
N MET A 79 12.60 -2.61 -4.05
CA MET A 79 13.72 -2.44 -3.12
C MET A 79 14.19 -0.98 -3.04
N SER A 80 14.05 -0.18 -4.10
CA SER A 80 14.40 1.25 -4.04
C SER A 80 13.57 2.05 -3.04
N LEU A 81 12.41 1.53 -2.62
CA LEU A 81 11.61 2.18 -1.57
C LEU A 81 12.36 2.24 -0.22
N LEU A 82 13.31 1.34 0.02
CA LEU A 82 14.13 1.32 1.24
C LEU A 82 15.12 2.49 1.31
N ASN A 83 15.36 3.18 0.20
CA ASN A 83 16.22 4.38 0.16
C ASN A 83 15.50 5.66 0.60
N LEU A 84 14.20 5.58 0.88
CA LEU A 84 13.44 6.70 1.42
C LEU A 84 13.81 6.96 2.88
N ALA A 85 13.72 8.22 3.31
CA ALA A 85 13.93 8.60 4.69
C ALA A 85 13.01 7.79 5.62
N PRO A 86 13.48 7.35 6.80
CA PRO A 86 12.71 6.47 7.68
C PRO A 86 11.31 7.02 8.04
N ASP A 87 11.21 8.34 8.24
CA ASP A 87 9.94 9.03 8.51
C ASP A 87 8.98 8.96 7.32
N ILE A 88 9.49 8.99 6.07
CA ILE A 88 8.67 8.80 4.87
C ILE A 88 8.22 7.34 4.77
N GLN A 89 9.08 6.38 5.13
CA GLN A 89 8.72 4.96 5.10
C GLN A 89 7.57 4.65 6.06
N GLU A 90 7.62 5.20 7.28
CA GLU A 90 6.54 5.11 8.26
C GLU A 90 5.24 5.70 7.70
N GLN A 91 5.30 6.91 7.14
CA GLN A 91 4.13 7.56 6.55
C GLN A 91 3.50 6.72 5.43
N LEU A 92 4.31 6.05 4.60
CA LEU A 92 3.80 5.15 3.55
C LEU A 92 3.07 3.93 4.11
N LEU A 93 3.53 3.37 5.23
CA LEU A 93 2.88 2.23 5.89
C LEU A 93 1.55 2.61 6.53
N PHE A 94 1.43 3.83 7.05
CA PHE A 94 0.23 4.34 7.71
C PHE A 94 -0.66 5.24 6.82
N LEU A 95 -0.52 5.15 5.50
CA LEU A 95 -1.40 5.88 4.59
C LEU A 95 -2.87 5.48 4.81
N PRO A 96 -3.80 6.45 4.70
CA PRO A 96 -5.23 6.17 4.80
C PRO A 96 -5.66 5.16 3.73
N ARG A 97 -6.65 4.34 4.07
CA ARG A 97 -7.20 3.33 3.15
C ARG A 97 -7.83 4.02 1.93
N THR A 98 -7.54 3.50 0.75
CA THR A 98 -8.17 3.92 -0.50
C THR A 98 -9.64 3.49 -0.48
N GLN A 99 -10.56 4.46 -0.34
CA GLN A 99 -12.00 4.19 -0.28
C GLN A 99 -12.64 4.09 -1.66
N ARG A 100 -12.27 4.99 -2.59
CA ARG A 100 -12.77 5.04 -3.97
C ARG A 100 -11.64 5.46 -4.92
N GLY A 101 -11.67 4.98 -6.16
CA GLY A 101 -10.71 5.35 -7.20
C GLY A 101 -9.32 4.69 -7.06
N GLY A 102 -8.33 5.32 -7.69
CA GLY A 102 -6.93 4.91 -7.64
C GLY A 102 -6.29 5.27 -6.29
N ASP A 103 -5.14 4.65 -6.00
CA ASP A 103 -4.36 5.03 -4.82
C ASP A 103 -3.82 6.46 -4.99
N ALA A 104 -3.88 7.28 -3.94
CA ALA A 104 -3.47 8.69 -3.98
C ALA A 104 -1.98 8.85 -4.30
N VAL A 105 -1.13 8.00 -3.71
CA VAL A 105 0.31 7.96 -3.97
C VAL A 105 0.61 6.75 -4.85
N LYS A 106 1.25 6.97 -5.99
CA LYS A 106 1.73 5.89 -6.87
C LYS A 106 3.21 5.65 -6.62
N GLU A 107 3.65 4.45 -6.96
CA GLU A 107 5.06 4.07 -6.87
C GLU A 107 5.94 4.95 -7.79
N THR A 108 5.43 5.34 -8.96
CA THR A 108 6.14 6.25 -9.88
C THR A 108 6.46 7.60 -9.24
N ASP A 109 5.60 8.12 -8.36
CA ASP A 109 5.79 9.39 -7.68
C ASP A 109 6.92 9.31 -6.64
N LEU A 110 7.15 8.11 -6.09
CA LEU A 110 8.18 7.85 -5.08
C LEU A 110 9.57 7.66 -5.68
N ARG A 111 9.70 7.21 -6.93
CA ARG A 111 10.99 6.98 -7.59
C ARG A 111 11.94 8.18 -7.54
N PRO A 112 11.55 9.40 -7.94
CA PRO A 112 12.46 10.55 -7.87
C PRO A 112 12.85 10.92 -6.44
N ILE A 113 11.97 10.64 -5.46
CA ILE A 113 12.24 10.87 -4.05
C ILE A 113 13.29 9.85 -3.56
N ALA A 114 13.07 8.57 -3.83
CA ALA A 114 13.99 7.49 -3.47
C ALA A 114 15.36 7.57 -4.16
N ALA A 115 15.42 8.18 -5.34
CA ALA A 115 16.68 8.41 -6.07
C ALA A 115 17.51 9.59 -5.50
N THR A 116 16.93 10.40 -4.60
CA THR A 116 17.62 11.55 -4.00
C THR A 116 18.40 11.11 -2.76
N LEU A 117 19.72 11.32 -2.73
CA LEU A 117 20.56 10.92 -1.57
C LEU A 117 20.38 11.80 -0.32
N ASP A 118 20.03 13.09 -0.49
CA ASP A 118 19.81 14.01 0.63
C ASP A 118 18.42 13.83 1.25
N LEU A 119 18.37 13.33 2.49
CA LEU A 119 17.14 13.12 3.25
C LEU A 119 16.33 14.42 3.47
N ARG A 120 16.98 15.57 3.64
CA ARG A 120 16.27 16.87 3.76
C ARG A 120 15.61 17.25 2.44
N LYS A 121 16.24 16.93 1.31
CA LYS A 121 15.64 17.13 -0.02
C LYS A 121 14.50 16.13 -0.27
N GLN A 122 14.65 14.88 0.16
CA GLN A 122 13.56 13.90 0.11
C GLN A 122 12.30 14.39 0.85
N ARG A 123 12.46 14.88 2.09
CA ARG A 123 11.34 15.42 2.89
C ARG A 123 10.64 16.59 2.22
N ARG A 124 11.39 17.49 1.58
CA ARG A 124 10.83 18.61 0.80
C ARG A 124 10.02 18.11 -0.39
N LEU A 125 10.57 17.19 -1.18
CA LEU A 125 9.86 16.59 -2.32
C LEU A 125 8.61 15.83 -1.90
N TRP A 126 8.67 15.14 -0.77
CA TRP A 126 7.53 14.42 -0.19
C TRP A 126 6.43 15.38 0.29
N ALA A 127 6.77 16.45 0.98
CA ALA A 127 5.82 17.48 1.38
C ALA A 127 5.16 18.15 0.16
N ASP A 128 5.92 18.41 -0.90
CA ASP A 128 5.41 18.95 -2.16
C ASP A 128 4.43 17.99 -2.84
N LEU A 129 4.76 16.70 -2.87
CA LEU A 129 3.86 15.66 -3.37
C LEU A 129 2.57 15.59 -2.56
N GLN A 130 2.66 15.58 -1.23
CA GLN A 130 1.48 15.60 -0.35
C GLN A 130 0.60 16.83 -0.58
N ARG A 131 1.19 18.02 -0.78
CA ARG A 131 0.43 19.24 -1.10
C ARG A 131 -0.32 19.12 -2.43
N ARG A 132 0.31 18.55 -3.46
CA ARG A 132 -0.34 18.32 -4.77
C ARG A 132 -1.49 17.34 -4.68
N LEU A 133 -1.36 16.30 -3.85
CA LEU A 133 -2.40 15.28 -3.65
C LEU A 133 -3.53 15.78 -2.73
N GLY A 134 -3.20 16.59 -1.72
CA GLY A 134 -4.14 17.15 -0.74
C GLY A 134 -4.97 18.34 -1.26
N ALA A 135 -4.57 18.97 -2.37
CA ALA A 135 -5.34 20.04 -3.00
C ALA A 135 -6.71 19.59 -3.56
N GLY A 136 -6.99 18.26 -3.60
CA GLY A 136 -8.28 17.70 -4.03
C GLY A 136 -9.08 16.94 -2.96
N SER A 137 -8.54 16.73 -1.75
CA SER A 137 -9.24 16.11 -0.62
C SER A 137 -8.37 16.22 0.63
N ARG A 138 -8.81 16.98 1.63
CA ARG A 138 -8.27 16.90 2.99
C ARG A 138 -8.90 15.69 3.68
N PRO A 139 -8.15 14.63 4.04
CA PRO A 139 -8.55 13.79 5.15
C PRO A 139 -8.07 14.46 6.44
N ASP A 140 -9.03 14.82 7.28
CA ASP A 140 -8.77 15.24 8.65
C ASP A 140 -7.96 14.15 9.37
N GLY A 141 -6.79 14.49 9.90
CA GLY A 141 -6.07 13.63 10.85
C GLY A 141 -4.61 13.30 10.57
N PHE A 142 -3.99 13.78 9.49
CA PHE A 142 -2.54 13.57 9.26
C PHE A 142 -1.73 14.83 9.50
N ALA A 143 -1.51 15.18 10.77
CA ALA A 143 -0.50 16.17 11.11
C ALA A 143 0.89 15.57 10.88
N PRO A 144 1.81 16.25 10.17
CA PRO A 144 3.19 15.81 10.13
C PRO A 144 3.73 15.85 11.57
N ARG A 145 4.13 14.70 12.12
CA ARG A 145 4.98 14.66 13.31
C ARG A 145 6.28 15.36 12.93
N THR A 146 6.32 16.66 13.21
CA THR A 146 7.55 17.43 13.26
C THR A 146 8.31 16.89 14.47
N GLN A 147 9.16 15.90 14.24
CA GLN A 147 10.23 15.61 15.19
C GLN A 147 11.17 16.81 15.16
N ARG A 148 10.90 17.75 16.06
CA ARG A 148 11.97 18.39 16.81
C ARG A 148 12.55 17.30 17.70
N GLU A 149 13.82 16.97 17.52
CA GLU A 149 14.78 16.62 18.57
C GLU A 149 16.14 16.27 17.93
N CYS A 150 17.11 17.14 18.26
CA CYS A 150 18.58 17.07 18.20
C CYS A 150 19.30 16.50 16.96
#